data_AF-A0A7I0K0P6-F1
#
_entry.id   AF-A0A7I0K0P6-F1
#
_cell.length_a   1.000
_cell.length_b   1.000
_cell.length_c   1.000
_cell.angle_alpha   90.00
_cell.angle_beta   90.00
_cell.angle_gamma   90.00
#
_symmetry.space_group_name_H-M   'P 1'
#
loop_
_entity.id
_entity.type
_entity.pdbx_description
1 polymer ?
#
loop_
_entity_poly.entity_id
_entity_poly.type
_entity_poly.pdbx_seq_one_letter_code
_entity_poly.pdbx_strand_id
1 'polypeptide(L)'
;MSKRAKVNSGRLEFIPPQIPTRVEQPPEDEGWVHEVHLDGYRTQIIIDKGGVRLYSKNGRDWTTKYWPIALEVELPCRSAILDGEVIVPGEQGSPDRPALETAIWHEPSRLVFVAFDILHLDGRDLASLPLLQRKQALWQLVEPGLGRIQYSEHFEGSALGIIRATEKMGLEGIISKRADSRYSSGPSNTWLKARYCTPTQA
;
A
#
# COMPACT_ATOMS: atom_id res chain seq x y z
N MET A 1 -37.35 -14.58 20.99
CA MET A 1 -36.22 -13.63 21.18
C MET A 1 -35.72 -13.22 19.81
N SER A 2 -35.77 -11.92 19.52
CA SER A 2 -35.64 -11.34 18.18
C SER A 2 -34.20 -11.38 17.66
N LYS A 3 -34.00 -11.93 16.46
CA LYS A 3 -32.76 -11.74 15.68
C LYS A 3 -32.67 -10.26 15.31
N ARG A 4 -31.78 -9.50 15.97
CA ARG A 4 -31.44 -8.14 15.56
C ARG A 4 -30.95 -8.18 14.11
N ALA A 5 -31.70 -7.54 13.21
CA ALA A 5 -31.25 -7.27 11.85
C ALA A 5 -29.94 -6.45 11.93
N LYS A 6 -28.91 -6.89 11.20
CA LYS A 6 -27.67 -6.13 11.01
C LYS A 6 -28.07 -4.81 10.33
N VAL A 7 -28.01 -3.70 11.06
CA VAL A 7 -28.19 -2.37 10.47
C VAL A 7 -27.05 -2.20 9.47
N ASN A 8 -27.37 -2.17 8.18
CA ASN A 8 -26.39 -1.88 7.15
C ASN A 8 -25.99 -0.40 7.31
N SER A 9 -24.88 -0.16 8.02
CA SER A 9 -24.47 1.19 8.41
C SER A 9 -24.02 2.06 7.22
N GLY A 10 -23.88 1.46 6.03
CA GLY A 10 -23.32 2.13 4.85
C GLY A 10 -21.86 2.55 5.05
N ARG A 11 -21.19 2.03 6.09
CA ARG A 11 -19.77 2.26 6.37
C ARG A 11 -18.94 1.25 5.62
N LEU A 12 -17.80 1.71 5.13
CA LEU A 12 -16.79 0.82 4.58
C LEU A 12 -16.06 0.11 5.74
N GLU A 13 -15.73 -1.16 5.50
CA GLU A 13 -15.06 -2.03 6.47
C GLU A 13 -13.64 -2.35 6.00
N PHE A 14 -12.79 -2.66 6.97
CA PHE A 14 -11.43 -3.08 6.71
C PHE A 14 -11.40 -4.38 5.89
N ILE A 15 -10.62 -4.37 4.81
CA ILE A 15 -10.38 -5.55 3.97
C ILE A 15 -9.04 -6.15 4.37
N PRO A 16 -8.98 -7.41 4.84
CA PRO A 16 -7.71 -8.05 5.19
C PRO A 16 -6.71 -8.00 4.01
N PRO A 17 -5.43 -7.68 4.24
CA PRO A 17 -4.53 -7.41 3.13
C PRO A 17 -4.21 -8.66 2.30
N GLN A 18 -3.96 -8.45 1.01
CA GLN A 18 -3.28 -9.40 0.15
C GLN A 18 -1.80 -9.50 0.57
N ILE A 19 -1.31 -10.72 0.77
CA ILE A 19 0.03 -11.00 1.32
C ILE A 19 0.93 -11.54 0.20
N PRO A 20 2.02 -10.83 -0.14
CA PRO A 20 2.94 -11.29 -1.18
C PRO A 20 3.68 -12.56 -0.76
N THR A 21 3.83 -13.50 -1.69
CA THR A 21 4.68 -14.69 -1.52
C THR A 21 6.15 -14.32 -1.72
N ARG A 22 7.02 -14.76 -0.81
CA ARG A 22 8.47 -14.56 -0.97
C ARG A 22 9.01 -15.49 -2.05
N VAL A 23 9.81 -14.95 -2.95
CA VAL A 23 10.53 -15.67 -4.00
C VAL A 23 12.00 -15.32 -3.96
N GLU A 24 12.86 -16.22 -4.44
CA GLU A 24 14.31 -15.99 -4.51
C GLU A 24 14.67 -14.99 -5.61
N GLN A 25 14.00 -15.10 -6.76
CA GLN A 25 14.18 -14.21 -7.91
C GLN A 25 12.83 -13.66 -8.35
N PRO A 26 12.78 -12.42 -8.85
CA PRO A 26 11.55 -11.89 -9.40
C PRO A 26 11.15 -12.63 -10.69
N PRO A 27 9.85 -12.64 -11.03
CA PRO A 27 9.37 -13.27 -12.26
C PRO A 27 9.98 -12.62 -13.51
N GLU A 28 10.26 -13.42 -14.52
CA GLU A 28 10.78 -12.98 -15.82
C GLU A 28 9.76 -13.07 -16.95
N ASP A 29 8.62 -13.72 -16.70
CA ASP A 29 7.52 -13.82 -17.66
C ASP A 29 6.77 -12.49 -17.83
N GLU A 30 6.02 -12.37 -18.92
CA GLU A 30 5.21 -11.20 -19.21
C GLU A 30 3.97 -11.09 -18.30
N GLY A 31 3.38 -9.90 -18.24
CA GLY A 31 2.15 -9.65 -17.48
C GLY A 31 2.38 -9.30 -16.01
N TRP A 32 3.62 -8.98 -15.63
CA TRP A 32 3.97 -8.46 -14.31
C TRP A 32 4.31 -6.97 -14.39
N VAL A 33 3.98 -6.26 -13.32
CA VAL A 33 4.49 -4.92 -13.04
C VAL A 33 5.22 -4.95 -11.71
N HIS A 34 6.21 -4.09 -11.56
CA HIS A 34 7.11 -4.11 -10.42
C HIS A 34 7.05 -2.78 -9.67
N GLU A 35 6.95 -2.85 -8.35
CA GLU A 35 7.01 -1.69 -7.47
C GLU A 35 8.21 -1.85 -6.55
N VAL A 36 8.77 -0.73 -6.09
CA VAL A 36 9.75 -0.73 -5.01
C VAL A 36 9.10 -1.32 -3.76
N HIS A 37 9.80 -2.24 -3.09
CA HIS A 37 9.39 -2.71 -1.78
C HIS A 37 9.66 -1.62 -0.76
N LEU A 38 8.59 -0.99 -0.28
CA LEU A 38 8.65 -0.02 0.81
C LEU A 38 8.72 -0.77 2.14
N ASP A 39 9.78 -0.53 2.90
CA ASP A 39 9.92 -1.05 4.26
C ASP A 39 9.23 -0.11 5.25
N GLY A 40 7.98 -0.43 5.60
CA GLY A 40 7.17 0.36 6.51
C GLY A 40 6.14 -0.48 7.25
N TYR A 41 5.06 0.18 7.66
CA TYR A 41 3.91 -0.48 8.28
C TYR A 41 2.69 -0.42 7.35
N ARG A 42 2.33 -1.60 6.80
CA ARG A 42 1.13 -1.81 5.98
C ARG A 42 -0.11 -1.24 6.65
N THR A 43 -0.78 -0.34 5.93
CA THR A 43 -1.90 0.45 6.43
C THR A 43 -3.00 0.57 5.38
N GLN A 44 -4.25 0.52 5.81
CA GLN A 44 -5.40 0.78 4.96
C GLN A 44 -6.08 2.07 5.39
N ILE A 45 -6.25 3.02 4.48
CA ILE A 45 -7.05 4.23 4.70
C ILE A 45 -8.47 3.97 4.21
N ILE A 46 -9.45 4.22 5.08
CA ILE A 46 -10.87 4.14 4.75
C ILE A 46 -11.48 5.53 4.89
N ILE A 47 -12.10 5.99 3.81
CA ILE A 47 -12.82 7.27 3.72
C ILE A 47 -14.28 6.95 3.45
N ASP A 48 -15.19 7.44 4.30
CA ASP A 48 -16.63 7.37 4.04
C ASP A 48 -17.38 8.44 4.87
N LYS A 49 -18.71 8.30 4.97
CA LYS A 49 -19.61 9.23 5.68
C LYS A 49 -19.28 9.49 7.15
N GLY A 50 -18.52 8.62 7.82
CA GLY A 50 -18.07 8.88 9.18
C GLY A 50 -16.58 9.17 9.27
N GLY A 51 -16.00 9.79 8.25
CA GLY A 51 -14.65 10.33 8.24
C GLY A 51 -13.57 9.34 7.82
N VAL A 52 -12.34 9.78 8.04
CA VAL A 52 -11.11 9.06 7.69
C VAL A 52 -10.69 8.15 8.82
N ARG A 53 -10.39 6.89 8.51
CA ARG A 53 -9.90 5.89 9.46
C ARG A 53 -8.69 5.16 8.89
N LEU A 54 -7.68 4.91 9.72
CA LEU A 54 -6.47 4.21 9.30
C LEU A 54 -6.32 2.93 10.10
N TYR A 55 -6.22 1.80 9.39
CA TYR A 55 -6.11 0.48 9.99
C TYR A 55 -4.75 -0.13 9.69
N SER A 56 -4.08 -0.67 10.72
CA SER A 56 -2.88 -1.48 10.51
C SER A 56 -3.20 -2.77 9.75
N LYS A 57 -2.15 -3.47 9.27
CA LYS A 57 -2.23 -4.79 8.62
C LYS A 57 -3.21 -5.79 9.28
N ASN A 58 -3.36 -5.74 10.60
CA ASN A 58 -4.17 -6.67 11.38
C ASN A 58 -5.55 -6.09 11.76
N GLY A 59 -6.00 -5.02 11.11
CA GLY A 59 -7.31 -4.42 11.34
C GLY A 59 -7.44 -3.60 12.62
N ARG A 60 -6.32 -3.21 13.26
CA ARG A 60 -6.35 -2.33 14.44
C ARG A 60 -6.47 -0.88 13.99
N ASP A 61 -7.43 -0.15 14.56
CA ASP A 61 -7.62 1.28 14.30
C ASP A 61 -6.46 2.09 14.91
N TRP A 62 -5.67 2.70 14.05
CA TRP A 62 -4.49 3.51 14.35
C TRP A 62 -4.69 4.97 13.97
N THR A 63 -5.93 5.41 13.73
CA THR A 63 -6.26 6.77 13.30
C THR A 63 -5.66 7.83 14.23
N THR A 64 -5.67 7.61 15.54
CA THR A 64 -5.09 8.55 16.53
C THR A 64 -3.56 8.60 16.50
N LYS A 65 -2.90 7.48 16.17
CA LYS A 65 -1.44 7.40 16.01
C LYS A 65 -0.98 8.08 14.73
N TYR A 66 -1.77 7.93 13.67
CA TYR A 66 -1.52 8.48 12.35
C TYR A 66 -2.27 9.80 12.12
N TRP A 67 -2.53 10.58 13.18
CA TRP A 67 -3.37 11.77 13.10
C TRP A 67 -2.93 12.78 12.02
N PRO A 68 -1.64 13.02 11.72
CA PRO A 68 -1.28 13.97 10.67
C PRO A 68 -1.69 13.48 9.29
N ILE A 69 -1.57 12.17 9.03
CA ILE A 69 -2.05 11.56 7.79
C ILE A 69 -3.57 11.69 7.73
N ALA A 70 -4.28 11.38 8.81
CA ALA A 70 -5.75 11.45 8.87
C ALA A 70 -6.29 12.86 8.58
N LEU A 71 -5.60 13.91 9.03
CA LEU A 71 -5.98 15.30 8.79
C LEU A 71 -5.70 15.78 7.38
N GLU A 72 -4.70 15.22 6.70
CA GLU A 72 -4.31 15.63 5.33
C GLU A 72 -4.99 14.80 4.23
N VAL A 73 -5.90 13.88 4.58
CA VAL A 73 -6.70 13.16 3.58
C VAL A 73 -7.78 14.07 2.98
N GLU A 74 -7.39 14.83 1.96
CA GLU A 74 -8.27 15.68 1.15
C GLU A 74 -8.38 15.16 -0.29
N LEU A 75 -8.72 13.88 -0.44
CA LEU A 75 -8.84 13.26 -1.76
C LEU A 75 -10.20 13.57 -2.40
N PRO A 76 -10.27 13.79 -3.73
CA PRO A 76 -11.51 14.14 -4.44
C PRO A 76 -12.44 12.93 -4.62
N CYS A 77 -12.95 12.39 -3.51
CA CYS A 77 -13.87 11.27 -3.47
C CYS A 77 -14.89 11.39 -2.32
N ARG A 78 -16.04 10.71 -2.45
CA ARG A 78 -17.02 10.55 -1.35
C ARG A 78 -16.66 9.39 -0.44
N SER A 79 -16.06 8.35 -0.99
CA SER A 79 -15.66 7.17 -0.23
C SER A 79 -14.57 6.37 -0.94
N ALA A 80 -13.57 5.89 -0.21
CA ALA A 80 -12.50 5.08 -0.77
C ALA A 80 -11.90 4.11 0.25
N ILE A 81 -11.28 3.04 -0.25
CA ILE A 81 -10.39 2.17 0.54
C ILE A 81 -9.05 2.14 -0.19
N LEU A 82 -8.00 2.71 0.42
CA LEU A 82 -6.64 2.70 -0.10
C LEU A 82 -5.80 1.71 0.67
N ASP A 83 -4.97 0.95 -0.02
CA ASP A 83 -3.99 0.06 0.58
C ASP A 83 -2.59 0.61 0.30
N GLY A 84 -1.80 0.78 1.35
CA GLY A 84 -0.52 1.47 1.28
C GLY A 84 0.42 1.12 2.43
N GLU A 85 1.56 1.79 2.45
CA GLU A 85 2.57 1.63 3.49
C GLU A 85 2.76 2.97 4.21
N VAL A 86 2.74 2.96 5.54
CA VAL A 86 3.22 4.13 6.31
C VAL A 86 4.71 4.02 6.49
N ILE A 87 5.42 5.07 6.09
CA ILE A 87 6.88 5.18 6.15
C ILE A 87 7.31 6.49 6.82
N VAL A 88 8.59 6.57 7.17
CA VAL A 88 9.30 7.84 7.38
C VAL A 88 10.20 8.04 6.16
N PRO A 89 10.05 9.14 5.40
CA PRO A 89 10.96 9.44 4.30
C PRO A 89 12.38 9.69 4.82
N GLY A 90 13.37 9.03 4.23
CA GLY A 90 14.79 9.28 4.45
C GLY A 90 15.39 10.29 3.46
N GLU A 91 16.68 10.60 3.63
CA GLU A 91 17.39 11.68 2.90
C GLU A 91 17.47 11.48 1.38
N GLN A 92 17.34 10.24 0.89
CA GLN A 92 17.42 9.88 -0.54
C GLN A 92 16.12 9.31 -1.10
N GLY A 93 14.99 9.56 -0.42
CA GLY A 93 13.68 9.01 -0.81
C GLY A 93 13.47 7.54 -0.44
N SER A 94 14.46 6.89 0.18
CA SER A 94 14.31 5.57 0.79
C SER A 94 13.62 5.67 2.15
N PRO A 95 12.75 4.70 2.53
CA PRO A 95 12.16 4.66 3.86
C PRO A 95 13.21 4.51 4.98
N ASP A 96 13.15 5.36 6.01
CA ASP A 96 13.89 5.21 7.27
C ASP A 96 13.11 4.31 8.23
N ARG A 97 13.28 3.00 8.05
CA ARG A 97 12.61 1.98 8.86
C ARG A 97 12.99 2.04 10.35
N PRO A 98 14.26 2.27 10.75
CA PRO A 98 14.62 2.44 12.16
C PRO A 98 13.90 3.60 12.85
N ALA A 99 13.68 4.73 12.15
CA ALA A 99 12.98 5.87 12.73
C ALA A 99 11.46 5.68 12.85
N LEU A 100 10.87 4.71 12.14
CA LEU A 100 9.41 4.56 12.03
C LEU A 100 8.73 4.39 13.38
N GLU A 101 9.23 3.53 14.26
CA GLU A 101 8.59 3.29 15.55
C GLU A 101 8.59 4.55 16.43
N THR A 102 9.73 5.23 16.53
CA THR A 102 9.84 6.53 17.22
C THR A 102 8.88 7.56 16.62
N ALA A 103 8.81 7.67 15.30
CA ALA A 103 7.93 8.61 14.63
C ALA A 103 6.45 8.33 14.96
N ILE A 104 6.02 7.06 14.98
CA ILE A 104 4.64 6.70 15.31
C ILE A 104 4.21 7.16 16.71
N TRP A 105 5.13 7.17 17.67
CA TRP A 105 4.82 7.46 19.07
C TRP A 105 5.13 8.91 19.48
N HIS A 106 6.13 9.53 18.85
CA HIS A 106 6.68 10.81 19.31
C HIS A 106 6.74 11.89 18.23
N GLU A 107 6.84 11.53 16.96
CA GLU A 107 6.99 12.47 15.84
C GLU A 107 6.09 12.12 14.65
N PRO A 108 4.75 11.99 14.84
CA PRO A 108 3.87 11.47 13.80
C PRO A 108 3.81 12.40 12.57
N SER A 109 4.24 13.66 12.71
CA SER A 109 4.40 14.64 11.62
C SER A 109 5.51 14.27 10.62
N ARG A 110 6.31 13.24 10.89
CA ARG A 110 7.28 12.67 9.93
C ARG A 110 6.67 11.56 9.07
N LEU A 111 5.47 11.10 9.41
CA LEU A 111 4.84 9.97 8.73
C LEU A 111 4.26 10.39 7.38
N VAL A 112 4.47 9.52 6.40
CA VAL A 112 3.88 9.58 5.06
C VAL A 112 3.24 8.23 4.76
N PHE A 113 2.06 8.27 4.15
CA PHE A 113 1.38 7.11 3.59
C PHE A 113 1.64 7.04 2.09
N VAL A 114 2.18 5.92 1.63
CA VAL A 114 2.41 5.65 0.21
C VAL A 114 1.44 4.58 -0.25
N ALA A 115 0.41 4.99 -1.00
CA ALA A 115 -0.63 4.13 -1.54
C ALA A 115 -0.12 3.35 -2.75
N PHE A 116 -0.30 2.03 -2.77
CA PHE A 116 0.03 1.19 -3.92
C PHE A 116 -1.19 0.46 -4.52
N ASP A 117 -2.36 0.51 -3.87
CA ASP A 117 -3.61 -0.05 -4.40
C ASP A 117 -4.86 0.72 -3.92
N ILE A 118 -5.97 0.54 -4.62
CA ILE A 118 -7.30 1.06 -4.28
C ILE A 118 -8.33 -0.05 -4.44
N LEU A 119 -9.09 -0.29 -3.38
CA LEU A 119 -10.01 -1.43 -3.29
C LEU A 119 -11.48 -1.01 -3.49
N HIS A 120 -11.78 0.26 -3.24
CA HIS A 120 -13.12 0.81 -3.39
C HIS A 120 -13.04 2.30 -3.73
N LEU A 121 -13.94 2.79 -4.58
CA LEU A 121 -14.10 4.20 -4.91
C LEU A 121 -15.56 4.55 -5.22
N ASP A 122 -16.14 5.45 -4.43
CA ASP A 122 -17.45 6.07 -4.66
C ASP A 122 -18.60 5.09 -4.89
N GLY A 123 -18.61 4.00 -4.13
CA GLY A 123 -19.63 2.95 -4.18
C GLY A 123 -19.29 1.81 -5.14
N ARG A 124 -18.14 1.88 -5.82
CA ARG A 124 -17.67 0.84 -6.74
C ARG A 124 -16.62 -0.03 -6.06
N ASP A 125 -16.83 -1.35 -6.13
CA ASP A 125 -15.83 -2.34 -5.75
C ASP A 125 -14.74 -2.44 -6.84
N LEU A 126 -13.57 -1.90 -6.54
CA LEU A 126 -12.39 -1.94 -7.41
C LEU A 126 -11.55 -3.18 -7.17
N ALA A 127 -11.63 -3.83 -6.01
CA ALA A 127 -10.85 -5.03 -5.67
C ALA A 127 -11.10 -6.17 -6.68
N SER A 128 -12.31 -6.22 -7.23
CA SER A 128 -12.68 -7.16 -8.29
C SER A 128 -12.05 -6.85 -9.66
N LEU A 129 -11.50 -5.66 -9.90
CA LEU A 129 -10.92 -5.28 -11.21
C LEU A 129 -9.45 -5.73 -11.34
N PRO A 130 -8.93 -5.85 -12.58
CA PRO A 130 -7.50 -6.02 -12.84
C PRO A 130 -6.63 -4.95 -12.18
N LEU A 131 -5.43 -5.32 -11.73
CA LEU A 131 -4.50 -4.42 -11.04
C LEU A 131 -4.27 -3.11 -11.78
N LEU A 132 -4.01 -3.14 -13.09
CA LEU A 132 -3.74 -1.90 -13.83
C LEU A 132 -4.91 -0.93 -13.84
N GLN A 133 -6.15 -1.43 -13.82
CA GLN A 133 -7.34 -0.57 -13.70
C GLN A 133 -7.43 0.06 -12.31
N ARG A 134 -7.07 -0.68 -11.25
CA ARG A 134 -6.98 -0.14 -9.89
C ARG A 134 -5.87 0.91 -9.79
N LYS A 135 -4.68 0.64 -10.34
CA LYS A 135 -3.55 1.58 -10.38
C LYS A 135 -3.92 2.88 -11.11
N GLN A 136 -4.61 2.79 -12.24
CA GLN A 136 -5.11 3.96 -12.95
C GLN A 136 -6.08 4.79 -12.11
N ALA A 137 -7.05 4.15 -11.44
CA ALA A 137 -7.99 4.84 -10.56
C ALA A 137 -7.28 5.49 -9.35
N LEU A 138 -6.28 4.81 -8.78
CA LEU A 138 -5.48 5.33 -7.67
C LEU A 138 -4.66 6.55 -8.10
N TRP A 139 -4.00 6.48 -9.26
CA TRP A 139 -3.19 7.57 -9.79
C TRP A 139 -4.02 8.84 -10.03
N GLN A 140 -5.24 8.70 -10.55
CA GLN A 140 -6.18 9.81 -10.72
C GLN A 140 -6.65 10.42 -9.39
N LEU A 141 -6.72 9.61 -8.33
CA LEU A 141 -7.23 10.07 -7.03
C LEU A 141 -6.17 10.76 -6.19
N VAL A 142 -4.95 10.24 -6.17
CA VAL A 142 -3.90 10.68 -5.24
C VAL A 142 -3.08 11.86 -5.77
N GLU A 143 -3.18 12.18 -7.08
CA GLU A 143 -2.38 13.18 -7.82
C GLU A 143 -0.86 13.15 -7.49
N PRO A 144 0.03 12.83 -8.44
CA PRO A 144 1.46 12.77 -8.15
C PRO A 144 2.03 14.13 -7.72
N GLY A 145 2.39 14.29 -6.44
CA GLY A 145 3.24 15.37 -5.97
C GLY A 145 2.71 16.13 -4.76
N LEU A 146 3.57 16.18 -3.73
CA LEU A 146 3.48 16.98 -2.50
C LEU A 146 2.31 16.65 -1.55
N GLY A 147 2.64 15.96 -0.45
CA GLY A 147 1.72 15.71 0.65
C GLY A 147 2.10 14.46 1.45
N ARG A 148 1.32 14.17 2.51
CA ARG A 148 1.43 12.93 3.29
C ARG A 148 0.83 11.70 2.62
N ILE A 149 0.11 11.86 1.51
CA ILE A 149 -0.47 10.75 0.75
C ILE A 149 0.20 10.76 -0.60
N GLN A 150 0.94 9.68 -0.89
CA GLN A 150 1.75 9.58 -2.09
C GLN A 150 1.37 8.34 -2.87
N TYR A 151 1.52 8.40 -4.20
CA TYR A 151 1.30 7.27 -5.07
C TYR A 151 2.60 6.46 -5.22
N SER A 152 2.52 5.14 -5.07
CA SER A 152 3.60 4.22 -5.39
C SER A 152 3.63 3.96 -6.88
N GLU A 153 4.68 4.40 -7.55
CA GLU A 153 4.88 4.14 -8.98
C GLU A 153 5.13 2.66 -9.26
N HIS A 154 4.67 2.20 -10.42
CA HIS A 154 4.98 0.86 -10.91
C HIS A 154 5.76 0.94 -12.22
N PHE A 155 6.59 -0.07 -12.45
CA PHE A 155 7.48 -0.15 -13.60
C PHE A 155 7.13 -1.39 -14.42
N GLU A 156 7.04 -1.19 -15.72
CA GLU A 156 6.98 -2.26 -16.72
C GLU A 156 8.40 -2.63 -17.18
N GLY A 157 8.56 -3.86 -17.70
CA GLY A 157 9.81 -4.33 -18.28
C GLY A 157 10.59 -5.29 -17.38
N SER A 158 11.92 -5.29 -17.51
CA SER A 158 12.75 -6.33 -16.90
C SER A 158 12.81 -6.20 -15.38
N ALA A 159 12.24 -7.18 -14.67
CA ALA A 159 12.31 -7.28 -13.21
C ALA A 159 13.75 -7.30 -12.68
N LEU A 160 14.67 -7.97 -13.40
CA LEU A 160 16.11 -7.98 -13.10
C LEU A 160 16.77 -6.61 -13.27
N GLY A 161 16.33 -5.81 -14.25
CA GLY A 161 16.79 -4.43 -14.40
C GLY A 161 16.35 -3.57 -13.21
N ILE A 162 15.07 -3.69 -12.84
CA ILE A 162 14.45 -2.90 -11.78
C ILE A 162 15.06 -3.25 -10.42
N ILE A 163 15.17 -4.54 -10.07
CA ILE A 163 15.74 -4.95 -8.78
C ILE A 163 17.21 -4.50 -8.62
N ARG A 164 17.99 -4.49 -9.71
CA ARG A 164 19.37 -3.96 -9.71
C ARG A 164 19.42 -2.45 -9.55
N ALA A 165 18.46 -1.72 -10.11
CA ALA A 165 18.35 -0.28 -9.90
C ALA A 165 17.96 0.03 -8.43
N THR A 166 17.01 -0.72 -7.88
CA THR A 166 16.59 -0.66 -6.48
C THR A 166 17.74 -0.94 -5.50
N GLU A 167 18.58 -1.94 -5.77
CA GLU A 167 19.79 -2.24 -4.98
C GLU A 167 20.76 -1.05 -4.95
N LYS A 168 21.03 -0.42 -6.09
CA LYS A 168 21.92 0.76 -6.17
C LYS A 168 21.39 1.97 -5.39
N MET A 169 20.09 2.02 -5.14
CA MET A 169 19.43 3.05 -4.33
C MET A 169 19.33 2.66 -2.84
N GLY A 170 19.89 1.52 -2.44
CA GLY A 170 19.84 1.04 -1.04
C GLY A 170 18.45 0.62 -0.58
N LEU A 171 17.54 0.31 -1.50
CA LEU A 171 16.16 -0.09 -1.22
C LEU A 171 16.04 -1.61 -1.11
N GLU A 172 15.12 -2.10 -0.27
CA GLU A 172 15.07 -3.50 0.20
C GLU A 172 14.83 -4.56 -0.89
N GLY A 173 14.16 -4.19 -1.98
CA GLY A 173 13.79 -5.11 -3.05
C GLY A 173 12.57 -4.65 -3.83
N ILE A 174 11.89 -5.57 -4.49
CA ILE A 174 10.72 -5.27 -5.32
C ILE A 174 9.52 -6.16 -4.98
N ILE A 175 8.33 -5.62 -5.20
CA ILE A 175 7.08 -6.37 -5.24
C ILE A 175 6.65 -6.48 -6.70
N SER A 176 6.59 -7.69 -7.22
CA SER A 176 6.06 -7.98 -8.56
C SER A 176 4.60 -8.36 -8.43
N LYS A 177 3.73 -7.73 -9.22
CA LYS A 177 2.29 -7.95 -9.19
C LYS A 177 1.75 -8.28 -10.58
N ARG A 178 0.89 -9.30 -10.71
CA ARG A 178 0.22 -9.64 -11.98
C ARG A 178 -0.70 -8.51 -12.41
N ALA A 179 -0.45 -7.95 -13.59
CA ALA A 179 -1.16 -6.80 -14.16
C ALA A 179 -2.68 -7.03 -14.31
N ASP A 180 -3.06 -8.27 -14.62
CA ASP A 180 -4.43 -8.73 -14.84
C ASP A 180 -5.14 -9.24 -13.57
N SER A 181 -4.44 -9.29 -12.43
CA SER A 181 -4.96 -9.94 -11.23
C SER A 181 -5.94 -9.08 -10.44
N ARG A 182 -6.95 -9.75 -9.88
CA ARG A 182 -7.86 -9.18 -8.88
C ARG A 182 -7.15 -9.12 -7.52
N TYR A 183 -7.65 -8.26 -6.63
CA TYR A 183 -7.21 -8.25 -5.25
C TYR A 183 -7.83 -9.42 -4.48
N SER A 184 -7.02 -10.15 -3.72
CA SER A 184 -7.47 -11.26 -2.88
C SER A 184 -6.76 -11.23 -1.54
N SER A 185 -7.54 -11.12 -0.46
CA SER A 185 -7.03 -11.18 0.91
C SER A 185 -6.27 -12.49 1.20
N GLY A 186 -5.23 -12.39 2.02
CA GLY A 186 -4.41 -13.54 2.43
C GLY A 186 -3.24 -13.85 1.49
N PRO A 187 -2.58 -15.01 1.65
CA PRO A 187 -1.45 -15.40 0.81
C PRO A 187 -1.81 -15.41 -0.68
N SER A 188 -0.93 -14.86 -1.51
CA SER A 188 -1.16 -14.71 -2.95
C SER A 188 0.05 -15.16 -3.77
N ASN A 189 -0.24 -15.78 -4.92
CA ASN A 189 0.73 -16.07 -5.98
C ASN A 189 0.75 -14.98 -7.08
N THR A 190 -0.12 -13.97 -7.00
CA THR A 190 -0.16 -12.86 -7.94
C THR A 190 0.61 -11.65 -7.45
N TRP A 191 1.04 -11.65 -6.19
CA TRP A 191 1.98 -10.69 -5.61
C TRP A 191 3.19 -11.45 -5.08
N LEU A 192 4.37 -11.13 -5.62
CA LEU A 192 5.63 -11.80 -5.30
C LEU A 192 6.62 -10.78 -4.73
N LYS A 193 7.31 -11.13 -3.66
CA LYS A 193 8.34 -10.31 -3.04
C LYS A 193 9.71 -10.93 -3.28
N ALA A 194 10.58 -10.18 -3.95
CA ALA A 194 11.99 -10.52 -4.14
C ALA A 194 12.87 -9.46 -3.47
N ARG A 195 13.97 -9.89 -2.85
CA ARG A 195 15.05 -9.03 -2.37
C ARG A 195 16.29 -9.35 -3.17
N TYR A 196 17.21 -8.40 -3.29
CA TYR A 196 18.51 -8.70 -3.87
C TYR A 196 19.25 -9.68 -2.94
N CYS A 197 19.93 -10.67 -3.52
CA CYS A 197 20.78 -11.58 -2.76
C CYS A 197 22.01 -10.82 -2.29
N THR A 198 22.07 -10.43 -1.01
CA THR A 198 23.36 -10.17 -0.38
C THR A 198 24.08 -11.51 -0.27
N PRO A 199 25.31 -11.65 -0.80
CA PRO A 199 26.15 -12.79 -0.44
C PRO A 199 26.24 -12.80 1.08
N THR A 200 25.80 -13.90 1.71
CA THR A 200 26.05 -14.12 3.13
C THR A 200 27.55 -13.91 3.33
N GLN A 201 27.94 -12.93 4.14
CA GLN A 201 29.34 -12.83 4.56
C GLN A 201 29.65 -14.15 5.27
N ALA A 202 30.54 -14.93 4.68
CA ALA A 202 31.05 -16.18 5.23
C ALA A 202 31.96 -15.88 6.42
#